data_AF-A0A2N9XK64-F1
#
_entry.id   AF-A0A2N9XK64-F1
#
_cell.length_a   1.000
_cell.length_b   1.000
_cell.length_c   1.000
_cell.angle_alpha   90.00
_cell.angle_beta   90.00
_cell.angle_gamma   90.00
#
_symmetry.space_group_name_H-M   'P 1'
#
loop_
_entity.id
_entity.type
_entity.pdbx_description
1 polymer ?
#
loop_
_entity_poly.entity_id
_entity_poly.type
_entity_poly.pdbx_seq_one_letter_code
_entity_poly.pdbx_strand_id
1 'polypeptide(L)'
;MGLLGRGWRLPFEVTLRIVYTSDSQHADTLIYTDQSGRELGLGVVGLGQTLFYPDEGIRLYRSTMNIFMIETIDGEYQLFISK
;
A
#
# COMPACT_ATOMS: atom_id res chain seq x y z
N MET A 1 22.73 18.04 -3.63
CA MET A 1 21.89 18.73 -4.63
C MET A 1 21.39 17.66 -5.58
N GLY A 2 20.07 17.40 -5.59
CA GLY A 2 19.48 16.43 -6.52
C GLY A 2 19.55 16.98 -7.95
N LEU A 3 19.80 16.10 -8.92
CA LEU A 3 19.96 16.40 -10.36
C LEU A 3 18.80 17.20 -10.99
N LEU A 4 17.64 17.28 -10.32
CA LEU A 4 16.43 17.93 -10.83
C LEU A 4 16.18 19.34 -10.26
N GLY A 5 17.04 19.85 -9.37
CA GLY A 5 16.88 21.17 -8.74
C GLY A 5 16.14 21.14 -7.40
N ARG A 6 16.16 22.27 -6.67
CA ARG A 6 15.48 22.42 -5.38
C ARG A 6 13.96 22.36 -5.58
N GLY A 7 13.29 21.47 -4.85
CA GLY A 7 11.84 21.28 -4.92
C GLY A 7 11.37 20.03 -5.68
N TRP A 8 12.28 19.31 -6.33
CA TRP A 8 11.96 18.04 -6.99
C TRP A 8 12.30 16.87 -6.07
N ARG A 9 11.28 16.14 -5.62
CA ARG A 9 11.45 14.75 -5.18
C ARG A 9 11.12 13.89 -6.40
N LEU A 10 11.99 12.94 -6.75
CA LEU A 10 11.53 11.80 -7.53
C LEU A 10 10.36 11.20 -6.74
N PRO A 11 9.19 10.97 -7.34
CA PRO A 11 8.28 10.01 -6.76
C PRO A 11 9.09 8.73 -6.79
N PHE A 12 9.53 8.25 -5.64
CA PHE A 12 9.84 6.85 -5.60
C PHE A 12 8.53 6.12 -5.91
N GLU A 13 8.66 4.91 -6.42
CA GLU A 13 7.52 4.14 -6.87
C GLU A 13 6.66 3.77 -5.65
N VAL A 14 5.47 4.38 -5.55
CA VAL A 14 4.46 3.96 -4.59
C VAL A 14 4.10 2.53 -4.96
N THR A 15 4.29 1.59 -4.03
CA THR A 15 4.14 0.17 -4.32
C THR A 15 3.34 -0.53 -3.24
N LEU A 16 2.63 -1.58 -3.64
CA LEU A 16 1.94 -2.51 -2.76
C LEU A 16 2.38 -3.92 -3.14
N ARG A 17 2.97 -4.65 -2.19
CA ARG A 17 3.44 -6.02 -2.39
C ARG A 17 2.84 -6.97 -1.39
N ILE A 18 2.58 -8.19 -1.83
CA ILE A 18 2.17 -9.31 -0.99
C ILE A 18 3.42 -10.09 -0.62
N VAL A 19 3.69 -10.24 0.68
CA VAL A 19 4.75 -11.09 1.20
C VAL A 19 4.10 -12.40 1.63
N TYR A 20 4.37 -13.44 0.84
CA TYR A 20 3.94 -14.81 1.13
C TYR A 20 4.87 -15.40 2.19
N THR A 21 4.31 -15.79 3.34
CA THR A 21 5.07 -16.52 4.36
C THR A 21 4.95 -18.02 4.07
N SER A 22 6.11 -18.69 3.93
CA SER A 22 6.21 -20.12 3.59
C SER A 22 5.69 -21.05 4.70
N ASP A 23 5.49 -20.54 5.90
CA ASP A 23 4.89 -21.28 7.01
C ASP A 23 3.37 -21.13 6.96
N SER A 24 2.67 -22.25 6.72
CA SER A 24 1.23 -22.35 6.41
C SER A 24 0.30 -21.79 7.50
N GLN A 25 0.88 -21.32 8.60
CA GLN A 25 0.19 -20.78 9.77
C GLN A 25 0.06 -19.24 9.73
N HIS A 26 0.82 -18.55 8.88
CA HIS A 26 0.79 -17.09 8.78
C HIS A 26 0.17 -16.67 7.45
N ALA A 27 -0.93 -15.91 7.51
CA ALA A 27 -1.58 -15.40 6.32
C ALA A 27 -0.73 -14.30 5.65
N ASP A 28 -0.83 -14.23 4.32
CA ASP A 28 -0.05 -13.30 3.49
C ASP A 28 -0.22 -11.85 3.95
N THR A 29 0.91 -11.17 4.14
CA THR A 29 0.93 -9.79 4.64
C THR A 29 1.20 -8.80 3.51
N LEU A 30 0.50 -7.67 3.54
CA LEU A 30 0.70 -6.56 2.63
C LEU A 30 1.75 -5.59 3.16
N ILE A 31 2.69 -5.20 2.29
CA ILE A 31 3.61 -4.09 2.54
C ILE A 31 3.34 -2.98 1.52
N TYR A 32 3.06 -1.79 2.04
CA TYR A 32 2.84 -0.58 1.27
C TYR A 32 4.04 0.37 1.44
N THR A 33 4.55 0.91 0.33
CA THR A 33 5.61 1.92 0.34
C THR A 33 5.01 3.27 -0.07
N ASP A 34 5.09 4.29 0.80
CA ASP A 34 4.23 5.51 0.76
C ASP A 34 4.63 6.61 -0.27
N GLN A 35 4.64 7.92 0.06
CA GLN A 35 5.22 9.01 -0.77
C GLN A 35 6.48 9.68 -0.16
N SER A 36 7.02 9.13 0.94
CA SER A 36 8.38 9.37 1.48
C SER A 36 9.41 8.23 1.25
N GLY A 37 8.97 7.00 1.02
CA GLY A 37 9.77 5.80 0.75
C GLY A 37 9.71 4.84 1.93
N ARG A 38 8.87 5.16 2.91
CA ARG A 38 8.65 4.41 4.14
C ARG A 38 7.77 3.20 3.84
N GLU A 39 8.18 2.06 4.38
CA GLU A 39 7.40 0.83 4.31
C GLU A 39 6.43 0.72 5.50
N LEU A 40 5.21 0.31 5.20
CA LEU A 40 4.11 0.15 6.14
C LEU A 40 3.57 -1.27 6.03
N GLY A 41 3.60 -2.01 7.14
CA GLY A 41 2.98 -3.32 7.24
C GLY A 41 1.47 -3.17 7.44
N LEU A 42 0.69 -3.58 6.45
CA LEU A 42 -0.78 -3.50 6.45
C LEU A 42 -1.45 -4.83 6.81
N GLY A 43 -0.67 -5.78 7.35
CA GLY A 43 -1.18 -7.08 7.79
C GLY A 43 -1.93 -7.84 6.70
N VAL A 44 -2.92 -8.62 7.13
CA VAL A 44 -3.71 -9.53 6.28
C VAL A 44 -5.04 -8.88 5.96
N VAL A 45 -5.36 -8.80 4.67
CA VAL A 45 -6.65 -8.28 4.19
C VAL A 45 -7.30 -9.35 3.35
N GLY A 46 -8.44 -9.87 3.80
CA GLY A 46 -9.24 -10.83 3.05
C GLY A 46 -9.90 -10.22 1.82
N LEU A 47 -10.35 -11.07 0.91
CA LEU A 47 -11.12 -10.64 -0.26
C LEU A 47 -12.42 -9.94 0.17
N GLY A 48 -12.72 -8.82 -0.48
CA GLY A 48 -13.90 -7.99 -0.18
C GLY A 48 -13.78 -7.18 1.11
N GLN A 49 -12.64 -7.17 1.80
CA GLN A 49 -12.46 -6.45 3.06
C GLN A 49 -11.91 -5.03 2.85
N THR A 50 -12.33 -4.15 3.77
CA THR A 50 -11.80 -2.78 3.91
C THR A 50 -11.21 -2.62 5.31
N LEU A 51 -10.02 -2.06 5.40
CA LEU A 51 -9.37 -1.66 6.65
C LEU A 51 -9.06 -0.16 6.61
N PHE A 52 -9.09 0.49 7.78
CA PHE A 52 -8.68 1.88 7.95
C PHE A 52 -7.50 1.95 8.91
N TYR A 53 -6.49 2.72 8.54
CA TYR A 53 -5.27 2.96 9.31
C TYR A 53 -5.27 4.44 9.74
N PRO A 54 -5.78 4.76 10.94
CA PRO A 54 -5.93 6.15 11.39
C PRO A 54 -4.59 6.88 11.49
N ASP A 55 -3.57 6.20 12.02
CA ASP A 55 -2.23 6.76 12.22
C ASP A 55 -1.53 7.10 10.88
N GLU A 56 -1.93 6.43 9.81
CA GLU A 56 -1.40 6.63 8.46
C GLU A 56 -2.34 7.46 7.58
N GLY A 57 -3.56 7.75 8.02
CA GLY A 57 -4.54 8.49 7.24
C GLY A 57 -4.95 7.80 5.93
N ILE A 58 -4.96 6.46 5.90
CA ILE A 58 -5.30 5.68 4.70
C ILE A 58 -6.37 4.62 4.94
N ARG A 59 -7.20 4.40 3.93
CA ARG A 59 -8.13 3.27 3.80
C ARG A 59 -7.59 2.30 2.76
N LEU A 60 -7.61 1.03 3.08
CA LEU A 60 -7.22 -0.05 2.19
C LEU A 60 -8.43 -0.93 1.92
N TYR A 61 -8.76 -1.12 0.64
CA TYR A 61 -9.78 -2.06 0.19
C TYR A 61 -9.15 -3.14 -0.69
N ARG A 62 -9.52 -4.40 -0.46
CA ARG A 62 -9.21 -5.54 -1.34
C ARG A 62 -10.50 -6.04 -1.97
N SER A 63 -10.62 -5.96 -3.29
CA SER A 63 -11.79 -6.45 -4.01
C SER A 63 -11.83 -7.99 -4.04
N THR A 64 -12.98 -8.55 -4.39
CA THR A 64 -13.15 -9.99 -4.64
C THR A 64 -12.36 -10.49 -5.85
N MET A 65 -11.96 -9.58 -6.75
CA MET A 65 -11.09 -9.85 -7.90
C MET A 65 -9.60 -9.63 -7.58
N ASN A 66 -9.24 -9.50 -6.30
CA ASN A 66 -7.87 -9.29 -5.84
C ASN A 66 -7.21 -7.98 -6.34
N ILE A 67 -8.03 -6.95 -6.57
CA ILE A 67 -7.56 -5.59 -6.87
C ILE A 67 -7.54 -4.83 -5.55
N PHE A 68 -6.47 -4.09 -5.30
CA PHE A 68 -6.32 -3.27 -4.10
C PHE A 68 -6.55 -1.80 -4.42
N MET A 69 -7.19 -1.09 -3.50
CA MET A 69 -7.33 0.36 -3.54
C MET A 69 -6.83 0.93 -2.23
N ILE A 70 -5.96 1.94 -2.31
CA ILE A 70 -5.58 2.77 -1.17
C ILE A 70 -6.17 4.16 -1.39
N GLU A 71 -6.91 4.66 -0.43
CA GLU A 71 -7.51 6.00 -0.42
C GLU A 71 -6.97 6.78 0.79
N THR A 72 -6.47 7.99 0.58
CA THR A 72 -6.07 8.90 1.66
C THR A 72 -7.31 9.60 2.24
N ILE A 73 -7.19 10.15 3.45
CA ILE A 73 -8.27 10.96 4.05
C ILE A 73 -8.68 12.17 3.20
N ASP A 74 -7.80 12.64 2.32
CA ASP A 74 -8.05 13.76 1.40
C ASP A 74 -8.82 13.31 0.14
N GLY A 75 -9.12 12.01 0.01
CA GLY A 75 -9.86 11.43 -1.11
C GLY A 75 -9.01 11.11 -2.34
N GLU A 76 -7.68 11.23 -2.23
CA GLU A 76 -6.78 10.74 -3.28
C GLU A 76 -6.73 9.21 -3.22
N TYR A 77 -6.83 8.54 -4.36
CA TYR A 77 -6.80 7.08 -4.39
C TYR A 77 -5.84 6.54 -5.45
N GLN A 78 -5.37 5.32 -5.19
CA GLN A 78 -4.49 4.56 -6.07
C GLN A 78 -4.97 3.12 -6.15
N LEU A 79 -4.84 2.52 -7.34
CA LEU A 79 -5.20 1.13 -7.61
C LEU A 79 -3.96 0.29 -7.85
N PHE A 80 -3.94 -0.90 -7.24
CA PHE A 80 -2.88 -1.87 -7.41
C PHE A 80 -3.47 -3.21 -7.86
N ILE A 81 -2.86 -3.80 -8.87
CA ILE A 81 -3.24 -5.11 -9.38
C ILE A 81 -2.14 -6.08 -8.93
N SER A 82 -2.50 -7.15 -8.21
CA SER A 82 -1.53 -8.20 -7.93
C SER A 82 -1.13 -8.87 -9.25
N LYS A 83 0.15 -8.83 -9.60
CA LYS A 83 0.71 -9.67 -10.66
C LYS A 83 0.99 -11.09 -10.14
#